data_AF-A0A965CK18-F1
#
_entry.id   AF-A0A965CK18-F1
#
_cell.length_a   1.000
_cell.length_b   1.000
_cell.length_c   1.000
_cell.angle_alpha   90.00
_cell.angle_beta   90.00
_cell.angle_gamma   90.00
#
_symmetry.space_group_name_H-M   'P 1'
#
loop_
_entity.id
_entity.type
_entity.pdbx_description
1 polymer ?
#
loop_
_entity_poly.entity_id
_entity_poly.type
_entity_poly.pdbx_seq_one_letter_code
_entity_poly.pdbx_strand_id
1 'polypeptide(L)' 'MSCHGCVHFYVTHQPTWPYGCRAFGMRSRQHPARDVLVNSGKPCRMRQGQPVKEFSLKDVRS' A
#
# COMPACT_ATOMS: atom_id res chain seq x y z
N MET A 1 -6.96 3.62 2.68
CA MET A 1 -5.94 2.59 2.36
C MET A 1 -6.63 1.32 1.87
N SER A 2 -7.31 1.36 0.73
CA SER A 2 -8.00 0.17 0.21
C SER A 2 -7.24 -0.33 -1.01
N CYS A 3 -7.15 -1.65 -1.21
CA CYS A 3 -6.60 -2.23 -2.45
C CYS A 3 -7.70 -2.60 -3.45
N HIS A 4 -8.95 -2.75 -2.98
CA HIS A 4 -10.13 -2.94 -3.81
C HIS A 4 -10.27 -1.80 -4.81
N GLY A 5 -10.05 -2.07 -6.11
CA GLY A 5 -10.07 -1.09 -7.19
C GLY A 5 -8.72 -0.47 -7.56
N CYS A 6 -7.60 -0.92 -6.98
CA CYS A 6 -6.27 -0.51 -7.43
C CYS A 6 -5.86 -1.33 -8.66
N VAL A 7 -5.44 -0.66 -9.75
CA VAL A 7 -4.97 -1.32 -10.98
C VAL A 7 -3.74 -2.20 -10.79
N HIS A 8 -2.96 -1.93 -9.74
CA HIS A 8 -1.76 -2.71 -9.41
C HIS A 8 -2.03 -3.91 -8.49
N PHE A 9 -3.23 -3.99 -7.89
CA PHE A 9 -3.60 -5.09 -7.01
C PHE A 9 -3.97 -6.32 -7.84
N TYR A 10 -3.45 -7.49 -7.45
CA TYR A 10 -3.79 -8.77 -8.07
C TYR A 10 -3.83 -9.88 -7.03
N VAL A 11 -4.59 -10.94 -7.33
CA VAL A 11 -4.66 -12.16 -6.51
C VAL A 11 -3.69 -13.19 -7.09
N THR A 12 -2.80 -13.71 -6.27
CA THR A 12 -1.72 -14.63 -6.70
C THR A 12 -2.19 -16.09 -6.79
N HIS A 13 -3.35 -16.42 -6.21
CA HIS A 13 -3.87 -17.78 -6.01
C HIS A 13 -2.97 -18.69 -5.18
N GLN A 14 -1.98 -18.13 -4.45
CA GLN A 14 -1.15 -18.88 -3.51
C GLN A 14 -1.74 -18.79 -2.10
N PRO A 15 -2.01 -19.90 -1.41
CA PRO A 15 -2.60 -19.88 -0.07
C PRO A 15 -1.71 -19.18 0.97
N THR A 16 -0.39 -19.22 0.77
CA THR A 16 0.60 -18.57 1.64
C THR A 16 0.69 -17.05 1.45
N TRP A 17 0.36 -16.53 0.27
CA TRP A 17 0.40 -15.09 -0.05
C TRP A 17 -0.67 -14.73 -1.08
N PRO A 18 -1.97 -14.75 -0.72
CA PRO A 18 -3.06 -14.62 -1.68
C PRO A 18 -3.07 -13.29 -2.43
N TYR A 19 -2.44 -12.25 -1.90
CA TYR A 19 -2.47 -10.90 -2.46
C TYR A 19 -1.11 -10.46 -3.00
N GLY A 20 -1.12 -9.64 -4.05
CA GLY A 20 0.08 -9.07 -4.66
C GLY A 20 -0.13 -7.63 -5.12
N CYS A 21 0.98 -6.90 -5.21
CA CYS A 21 1.01 -5.54 -5.75
C CYS A 21 2.08 -5.43 -6.84
N ARG A 22 1.66 -5.18 -8.09
CA ARG A 22 2.55 -5.07 -9.25
C ARG A 22 3.48 -3.87 -9.17
N ALA A 23 2.98 -2.76 -8.61
CA ALA A 23 3.75 -1.53 -8.45
C ALA A 23 4.98 -1.69 -7.55
N PHE A 24 4.87 -2.53 -6.52
CA PHE A 24 5.96 -2.80 -5.57
C PHE A 24 6.67 -4.15 -5.84
N GLY A 25 6.18 -4.94 -6.81
CA GLY A 25 6.72 -6.29 -7.06
C GLY A 25 6.60 -7.26 -5.88
N MET A 26 5.68 -6.99 -4.93
CA MET A 26 5.59 -7.73 -3.67
C MET A 26 4.33 -8.60 -3.58
N ARG A 27 4.43 -9.67 -2.82
CA ARG A 27 3.32 -10.54 -2.41
C ARG A 27 3.09 -10.37 -0.91
N SER A 28 1.83 -10.45 -0.47
CA SER A 28 1.42 -10.22 0.91
C SER A 28 0.33 -11.22 1.33
N ARG A 29 0.33 -11.54 2.63
CA ARG A 29 -0.73 -12.33 3.31
C ARG A 29 -1.99 -11.52 3.57
N GLN A 30 -1.85 -10.20 3.65
CA GLN A 30 -2.90 -9.24 3.96
C GLN A 30 -3.05 -8.27 2.78
N HIS A 31 -3.80 -7.19 2.96
CA HIS A 31 -3.83 -6.14 1.97
C HIS A 31 -2.44 -5.55 1.73
N PRO A 32 -1.92 -5.52 0.49
CA PRO A 32 -0.55 -5.05 0.25
C PRO A 32 -0.36 -3.58 0.63
N ALA A 33 -1.41 -2.76 0.62
CA ALA A 33 -1.32 -1.38 1.13
C ALA A 33 -1.00 -1.32 2.63
N ARG A 34 -1.40 -2.33 3.41
CA ARG A 34 -1.10 -2.45 4.84
C ARG A 34 0.35 -2.88 5.04
N ASP A 35 0.82 -3.88 4.31
CA ASP A 35 2.24 -4.28 4.36
C ASP A 35 3.18 -3.16 3.93
N VAL A 36 2.82 -2.40 2.89
CA VAL A 36 3.61 -1.21 2.49
C VAL A 36 3.68 -0.18 3.63
N LEU A 37 2.58 0.05 4.35
CA LEU A 37 2.58 0.96 5.49
C LEU A 37 3.48 0.44 6.62
N VAL A 38 3.36 -0.84 6.99
CA VAL A 38 4.13 -1.45 8.08
C VAL A 38 5.62 -1.48 7.73
N ASN A 39 5.97 -1.87 6.51
CA ASN A 39 7.35 -2.07 6.10
C ASN A 39 8.06 -0.76 5.71
N SER A 40 7.35 0.17 5.07
CA SER A 40 7.93 1.45 4.64
C SER A 40 7.69 2.60 5.61
N GLY A 41 6.81 2.45 6.60
CA GLY A 41 6.30 3.54 7.42
C GLY A 41 5.45 4.56 6.65
N LYS A 42 5.11 4.28 5.38
CA LYS A 42 4.48 5.22 4.45
C LYS A 42 3.21 4.58 3.85
N PRO A 43 2.08 5.30 3.78
CA PRO A 43 0.87 4.76 3.16
C PRO A 43 1.09 4.47 1.68
N CYS A 44 0.43 3.44 1.16
CA CYS A 44 0.48 3.09 -0.26
C CYS A 44 -0.09 4.21 -1.12
N ARG A 45 0.74 4.76 -2.02
CA ARG A 45 0.44 5.89 -2.92
C ARG A 45 0.25 5.49 -4.39
N MET A 46 0.22 4.20 -4.68
CA MET A 46 0.16 3.70 -6.06
C MET A 46 -1.25 3.75 -6.67
N ARG A 47 -2.28 4.02 -5.87
CA ARG A 47 -3.62 4.23 -6.38
C ARG A 47 -3.70 5.58 -7.10
N GLN A 48 -3.94 5.54 -8.40
CA GLN A 48 -4.21 6.74 -9.18
C GLN A 48 -5.44 7.47 -8.60
N GLY A 49 -5.27 8.74 -8.22
CA GLY A 49 -6.37 9.60 -7.75
C GLY A 49 -6.50 9.80 -6.24
N GLN A 50 -5.53 9.41 -5.39
CA GLN A 50 -5.53 9.89 -3.99
C GLN A 50 -4.67 11.15 -3.84
N PRO A 51 -5.23 12.32 -3.48
CA PRO A 51 -4.43 13.47 -3.11
C PRO A 51 -3.65 13.13 -1.84
N VAL A 52 -2.34 13.11 -1.95
CA VAL A 52 -1.44 12.97 -0.81
C VAL A 52 -1.55 14.24 0.01
N LYS A 53 -2.19 14.16 1.18
CA LYS A 53 -1.93 15.15 2.23
C LYS A 53 -0.53 14.82 2.74
N GLU A 54 0.47 15.47 2.16
CA GLU A 54 1.83 15.51 2.67
C GLU A 54 1.76 15.86 4.17
N PHE A 55 1.99 14.89 5.04
CA PHE A 55 2.10 15.15 6.46
C PHE A 55 3.45 15.86 6.63
N SER A 56 3.41 17.19 6.61
CA SER A 56 4.61 18.02 6.68
C SER A 56 5.27 17.80 8.03
N LEU A 57 6.58 17.56 8.03
CA LEU A 57 7.41 17.43 9.24
C LEU A 57 7.46 18.72 10.09
N LYS A 58 6.63 19.74 9.75
CA LYS A 58 6.55 21.04 10.41
C LYS A 58 5.66 21.02 11.66
N ASP A 59 4.83 19.98 11.82
CA ASP A 59 3.89 19.84 12.95
C ASP A 59 4.49 19.11 14.17
N VAL A 60 5.76 18.69 14.11
CA VAL A 60 6.54 18.13 15.24
C VAL A 60 7.47 19.22 15.81
N ARG A 61 6.90 20.31 16.32
CA ARG A 61 7.59 21.20 17.28
C ARG A 61 6.56 21.72 18.27
N SER A 62 6.55 21.13 19.47
CA SER A 62 6.14 21.81 20.70
C SER A 62 7.35 21.89 21.61
#